data_AF-M1UXA6-F1
#
_entry.id   AF-M1UXA6-F1
#
_cell.length_a   1.000
_cell.length_b   1.000
_cell.length_c   1.000
_cell.angle_alpha   90.00
_cell.angle_beta   90.00
_cell.angle_gamma   90.00
#
_symmetry.space_group_name_H-M   'P 1'
#
loop_
_entity.id
_entity.type
_entity.pdbx_description
1 polymer ?
#
loop_
_entity_poly.entity_id
_entity_poly.type
_entity_poly.pdbx_seq_one_letter_code
_entity_poly.pdbx_strand_id
1 'polypeptide(L)'
;MFPSPATGGDDINRRPVHEPSAADGTMPKLLKAVFWMLLATAAFMILTGLILYTAGYTGPADMDESYKEAVVNNQKFIGGINAFAGVVIAALTSQLPRGGKTPRRVLLALMMLVVLVDLLSFATRAGGFALGIIAVLLALEALLLFRPSISDHIDRNHMARVMNQRK
;
A
#
# COMPACT_ATOMS: atom_id res chain seq x y z
N MET A 1 -11.78 -26.94 -42.35
CA MET A 1 -12.33 -26.60 -41.03
C MET A 1 -11.62 -27.44 -40.00
N PHE A 2 -10.89 -26.82 -39.08
CA PHE A 2 -10.32 -27.55 -37.94
C PHE A 2 -11.45 -27.88 -36.96
N PRO A 3 -11.52 -29.11 -36.42
CA PRO A 3 -12.48 -29.45 -35.38
C PRO A 3 -12.21 -28.55 -34.17
N SER A 4 -13.18 -27.73 -33.78
CA SER A 4 -13.14 -27.05 -32.49
C SER A 4 -13.13 -28.14 -31.41
N PRO A 5 -12.14 -28.19 -30.51
CA PRO A 5 -12.15 -29.15 -29.40
C PRO A 5 -13.48 -28.99 -28.66
N ALA A 6 -14.17 -30.12 -28.46
CA ALA A 6 -15.43 -30.19 -27.74
C ALA A 6 -15.33 -29.36 -26.46
N THR A 7 -16.26 -28.42 -26.28
CA THR A 7 -16.48 -27.69 -25.03
C THR A 7 -17.03 -28.67 -24.00
N GLY A 8 -16.23 -29.66 -23.61
CA GLY A 8 -16.46 -30.48 -22.43
C GLY A 8 -16.23 -29.59 -21.22
N GLY A 9 -17.25 -29.40 -20.41
CA GLY A 9 -17.28 -28.50 -19.25
C GLY A 9 -16.38 -28.91 -18.09
N ASP A 10 -15.26 -29.58 -18.36
CA ASP A 10 -14.38 -30.18 -17.36
C ASP A 10 -12.88 -29.96 -17.64
N ASP A 11 -12.55 -28.86 -18.33
CA ASP A 11 -11.17 -28.42 -18.51
C ASP A 11 -10.58 -27.91 -17.18
N ILE A 12 -9.60 -28.65 -16.65
CA ILE A 12 -8.85 -28.30 -15.43
C ILE A 12 -8.15 -26.94 -15.55
N ASN A 13 -7.73 -26.53 -16.75
CA ASN A 13 -7.10 -25.21 -16.98
C ASN A 13 -8.12 -24.07 -17.07
N ARG A 14 -9.41 -24.37 -17.25
CA ARG A 14 -10.52 -23.40 -17.12
C ARG A 14 -11.16 -23.38 -15.74
N ARG A 15 -10.97 -24.42 -14.93
CA ARG A 15 -11.38 -24.38 -13.53
C ARG A 15 -10.61 -23.24 -12.86
N PRO A 16 -11.28 -22.35 -12.11
CA PRO A 16 -10.56 -21.40 -11.27
C PRO A 16 -9.66 -22.22 -10.36
N VAL A 17 -8.33 -22.11 -10.54
CA VAL A 17 -7.33 -22.95 -9.85
C VAL A 17 -7.42 -22.82 -8.32
N HIS A 18 -8.17 -21.85 -7.81
CA HIS A 18 -8.73 -21.88 -6.47
C HIS A 18 -10.11 -21.23 -6.49
N GLU A 19 -11.19 -22.01 -6.50
CA GLU A 19 -12.42 -21.56 -5.84
C GLU A 19 -12.23 -21.78 -4.34
N PRO A 20 -12.00 -20.73 -3.52
CA PRO A 20 -12.16 -20.89 -2.09
C PRO A 20 -13.65 -21.18 -1.91
N SER A 21 -13.97 -22.37 -1.42
CA SER A 21 -15.32 -22.74 -1.02
C SER A 21 -15.98 -21.55 -0.32
N ALA A 22 -17.16 -21.16 -0.81
CA ALA A 22 -18.00 -20.11 -0.24
C ALA A 22 -18.47 -20.41 1.19
N ALA A 23 -17.91 -21.42 1.86
CA ALA A 23 -18.34 -21.93 3.15
C ALA A 23 -17.83 -21.13 4.36
N ASP A 24 -16.77 -20.34 4.25
CA ASP A 24 -16.23 -19.62 5.40
C ASP A 24 -16.08 -18.14 5.07
N GLY A 25 -16.84 -17.28 5.77
CA GLY A 25 -16.68 -15.81 5.76
C GLY A 25 -15.34 -15.31 6.33
N THR A 26 -14.30 -16.12 6.22
CA THR A 26 -12.98 -15.93 6.80
C THR A 26 -12.09 -15.18 5.81
N MET A 27 -11.50 -14.08 6.27
CA MET A 27 -10.55 -13.26 5.52
C MET A 27 -9.39 -14.12 4.95
N PRO A 28 -9.03 -14.03 3.66
CA PRO A 28 -7.91 -14.77 3.10
C PRO A 28 -6.62 -14.54 3.92
N LYS A 29 -5.84 -15.60 4.16
CA LYS A 29 -4.59 -15.52 4.95
C LYS A 29 -3.64 -14.43 4.43
N LEU A 30 -3.53 -14.33 3.11
CA LEU A 30 -2.69 -13.30 2.47
C LEU A 30 -3.23 -11.88 2.71
N LEU A 31 -4.55 -11.69 2.68
CA LEU A 31 -5.16 -10.41 2.99
C LEU A 31 -4.92 -10.01 4.45
N LYS A 32 -4.99 -10.97 5.38
CA LYS A 32 -4.63 -10.75 6.79
C LYS A 32 -3.16 -10.38 6.95
N ALA A 33 -2.25 -11.04 6.24
CA ALA A 33 -0.82 -10.72 6.28
C ALA A 33 -0.54 -9.30 5.77
N VAL A 34 -1.05 -8.96 4.57
CA VAL A 34 -0.89 -7.62 3.96
C VAL A 34 -1.51 -6.53 4.83
N PHE A 35 -2.64 -6.81 5.48
CA PHE A 35 -3.26 -5.88 6.42
C PHE A 35 -2.33 -5.51 7.59
N TRP A 36 -1.70 -6.50 8.22
CA TRP A 36 -0.75 -6.25 9.31
C TRP A 36 0.55 -5.61 8.83
N MET A 37 1.03 -5.98 7.63
CA MET A 37 2.18 -5.33 7.01
C MET A 37 1.92 -3.83 6.78
N LEU A 38 0.80 -3.47 6.15
CA LEU A 38 0.40 -2.08 5.92
C LEU A 38 0.30 -1.29 7.23
N LEU A 39 -0.22 -1.88 8.30
CA LEU A 39 -0.27 -1.22 9.61
C LEU A 39 1.13 -1.02 10.22
N ALA A 40 2.00 -2.02 10.11
CA ALA A 40 3.38 -1.90 10.59
C ALA A 40 4.16 -0.86 9.78
N THR A 41 4.01 -0.86 8.45
CA THR A 41 4.63 0.12 7.55
C THR A 41 4.08 1.53 7.82
N ALA A 42 2.76 1.68 8.03
CA ALA A 42 2.17 2.96 8.42
C ALA A 42 2.72 3.49 9.76
N ALA A 43 2.85 2.63 10.77
CA ALA A 43 3.47 3.01 12.04
C ALA A 43 4.95 3.42 11.85
N PHE A 44 5.68 2.70 11.01
CA PHE A 44 7.07 3.01 10.69
C PHE A 44 7.21 4.34 9.91
N MET A 45 6.29 4.63 8.99
CA MET A 45 6.21 5.93 8.29
C MET A 45 5.95 7.07 9.26
N ILE A 46 5.04 6.90 10.22
CA ILE A 46 4.74 7.91 11.24
C ILE A 46 5.97 8.19 12.10
N LEU A 47 6.63 7.14 12.60
CA LEU A 47 7.83 7.29 13.42
C LEU A 47 8.96 7.95 12.62
N THR A 48 9.24 7.47 11.41
CA THR A 48 10.28 8.00 10.54
C THR A 48 10.01 9.45 10.16
N GLY A 49 8.76 9.77 9.82
CA GLY A 49 8.32 11.12 9.50
C GLY A 49 8.49 12.08 10.67
N LEU A 50 8.13 11.66 11.89
CA LEU A 50 8.30 12.45 13.10
C LEU A 50 9.77 12.69 13.46
N ILE A 51 10.62 11.66 13.27
CA ILE A 51 12.07 11.80 13.45
C ILE A 51 12.62 12.81 12.45
N LEU A 52 12.29 12.70 11.17
CA LEU A 52 12.78 13.62 10.13
C LEU A 52 12.28 15.04 10.36
N TYR A 53 11.06 15.19 10.89
CA TYR A 53 10.49 16.48 11.24
C TYR A 53 11.22 17.18 12.41
N THR A 54 11.81 16.40 13.33
CA THR A 54 12.40 16.93 14.57
C THR A 54 13.93 16.88 14.61
N ALA A 55 14.59 16.13 13.71
CA ALA A 55 16.04 15.89 13.74
C ALA A 55 16.91 17.14 13.60
N GLY A 56 16.49 18.12 12.79
CA GLY A 56 17.31 19.29 12.46
C GLY A 56 18.51 18.95 11.56
N TYR A 57 19.40 19.91 11.37
CA TYR A 57 20.56 19.76 10.48
C TYR A 57 21.66 18.92 11.14
N THR A 58 22.10 17.86 10.46
CA THR A 58 23.11 16.91 10.97
C THR A 58 24.38 16.85 10.10
N GLY A 59 24.52 17.75 9.13
CA GLY A 59 25.69 17.81 8.24
C GLY A 59 26.87 18.60 8.81
N PRO A 60 27.91 18.86 7.98
CA PRO A 60 29.08 19.64 8.38
C PRO A 60 28.73 21.04 8.90
N ALA A 61 29.38 21.46 9.98
CA ALA A 61 29.07 22.71 10.69
C ALA A 61 29.50 23.97 9.94
N ASP A 62 30.45 23.84 9.02
CA ASP A 62 31.04 24.89 8.18
C ASP A 62 30.16 25.29 6.98
N MET A 63 29.00 24.65 6.81
CA MET A 63 28.04 25.03 5.77
C MET A 63 27.36 26.36 6.07
N ASP A 64 27.03 27.08 5.00
CA ASP A 64 26.27 28.33 5.07
C ASP A 64 24.90 28.14 5.74
N GLU A 65 24.45 29.15 6.47
CA GLU A 65 23.21 29.07 7.26
C GLU A 65 21.98 28.91 6.34
N SER A 66 21.99 29.57 5.18
CA SER A 66 20.92 29.46 4.19
C SER A 66 20.76 28.02 3.67
N TYR A 67 21.86 27.29 3.51
CA TYR A 67 21.86 25.90 3.10
C TYR A 67 21.29 25.00 4.20
N LYS A 68 21.72 25.21 5.45
CA LYS A 68 21.23 24.46 6.61
C LYS A 68 19.72 24.59 6.76
N GLU A 69 19.20 25.82 6.67
CA GLU A 69 17.75 26.09 6.74
C GLU A 69 16.98 25.38 5.62
N ALA A 70 17.49 25.42 4.38
CA ALA A 70 16.87 24.73 3.25
C ALA A 70 16.80 23.22 3.46
N VAL A 71 17.87 22.60 3.96
CA VAL A 71 17.90 21.17 4.28
C VAL A 71 16.88 20.82 5.36
N VAL A 72 16.84 21.59 6.45
CA VAL A 72 15.88 21.36 7.56
C VAL A 72 14.44 21.52 7.09
N ASN A 73 14.16 22.52 6.26
CA ASN A 73 12.81 22.74 5.73
C ASN A 73 12.37 21.59 4.82
N ASN A 74 13.25 21.09 3.96
CA ASN A 74 12.98 19.92 3.13
C ASN A 74 12.73 18.67 3.98
N GLN A 75 13.55 18.44 5.01
CA GLN A 75 13.38 17.33 5.94
C GLN A 75 12.04 17.40 6.68
N LYS A 76 11.66 18.58 7.19
CA LYS A 76 10.35 18.80 7.81
C LYS A 76 9.20 18.56 6.85
N PHE A 77 9.31 19.03 5.62
CA PHE A 77 8.29 18.83 4.60
C PHE A 77 8.10 17.34 4.27
N ILE A 78 9.20 16.64 3.98
CA ILE A 78 9.18 15.19 3.70
C ILE A 78 8.67 14.41 4.91
N GLY A 79 9.15 14.75 6.11
CA GLY A 79 8.76 14.09 7.35
C GLY A 79 7.28 14.27 7.67
N GLY A 80 6.76 15.49 7.49
CA GLY A 80 5.35 15.80 7.65
C GLY A 80 4.46 15.05 6.66
N ILE A 81 4.85 14.98 5.38
CA ILE A 81 4.13 14.20 4.36
C ILE A 81 4.11 12.72 4.73
N ASN A 82 5.25 12.16 5.14
CA ASN A 82 5.33 10.73 5.47
C ASN A 82 4.48 10.38 6.69
N ALA A 83 4.54 11.20 7.74
CA ALA A 83 3.73 10.97 8.93
C ALA A 83 2.23 11.07 8.62
N PHE A 84 1.82 12.09 7.86
CA PHE A 84 0.44 12.25 7.43
C PHE A 84 -0.02 11.08 6.55
N ALA A 85 0.79 10.69 5.57
CA ALA A 85 0.48 9.56 4.68
C ALA A 85 0.36 8.26 5.46
N GLY A 86 1.20 8.00 6.45
CA GLY A 86 1.09 6.84 7.34
C GLY A 86 -0.25 6.79 8.07
N VAL A 87 -0.72 7.93 8.61
CA VAL A 87 -2.05 8.02 9.24
C VAL A 87 -3.17 7.69 8.25
N VAL A 88 -3.12 8.26 7.04
CA VAL A 88 -4.14 8.01 6.01
C VAL A 88 -4.11 6.56 5.52
N ILE A 89 -2.92 5.97 5.33
CA ILE A 89 -2.76 4.56 4.95
C ILE A 89 -3.34 3.65 6.04
N ALA A 90 -3.07 3.91 7.32
CA ALA A 90 -3.64 3.14 8.42
C ALA A 90 -5.19 3.23 8.43
N ALA A 91 -5.73 4.43 8.23
CA ALA A 91 -7.18 4.66 8.16
C ALA A 91 -7.82 3.92 6.98
N LEU A 92 -7.24 3.98 5.77
CA LEU A 92 -7.73 3.26 4.60
C LEU A 92 -7.57 1.74 4.74
N THR A 93 -6.49 1.28 5.34
CA THR A 93 -6.23 -0.14 5.61
C THR A 93 -7.29 -0.73 6.54
N SER A 94 -7.77 0.02 7.54
CA SER A 94 -8.86 -0.41 8.42
C SER A 94 -10.17 -0.71 7.66
N GLN A 95 -10.37 -0.06 6.51
CA GLN A 95 -11.54 -0.26 5.67
C GLN A 95 -11.37 -1.46 4.73
N LEU A 96 -10.17 -1.96 4.49
CA LEU A 96 -9.86 -3.01 3.52
C LEU A 96 -10.66 -4.32 3.71
N PRO A 97 -10.88 -4.85 4.94
CA PRO A 97 -11.64 -6.09 5.14
C PRO A 97 -13.13 -5.95 4.80
N ARG A 98 -13.68 -4.74 4.96
CA ARG A 98 -15.11 -4.45 4.76
C ARG A 98 -15.37 -3.68 3.46
N GLY A 99 -14.32 -3.17 2.83
CA GLY A 99 -14.36 -2.19 1.76
C GLY A 99 -14.58 -2.81 0.39
N GLY A 100 -15.13 -2.01 -0.52
CA GLY A 100 -15.26 -2.38 -1.94
C GLY A 100 -13.98 -2.09 -2.73
N LYS A 101 -14.14 -1.95 -4.05
CA LYS A 101 -13.03 -1.64 -4.98
C LYS A 101 -12.40 -0.25 -4.75
N THR A 102 -13.19 0.72 -4.27
CA THR A 102 -12.77 2.13 -4.17
C THR A 102 -11.66 2.38 -3.13
N PRO A 103 -11.80 1.95 -1.85
CA PRO A 103 -10.75 2.18 -0.85
C PRO A 103 -9.39 1.58 -1.25
N ARG A 104 -9.41 0.41 -1.90
CA ARG A 104 -8.20 -0.25 -2.40
C ARG A 104 -7.50 0.53 -3.51
N ARG A 105 -8.26 1.14 -4.44
CA ARG A 105 -7.69 1.98 -5.51
C ARG A 105 -7.10 3.28 -4.97
N VAL A 106 -7.80 3.91 -4.03
CA VAL A 106 -7.31 5.13 -3.36
C VAL A 106 -6.04 4.82 -2.57
N LEU A 107 -6.03 3.70 -1.84
CA LEU A 107 -4.85 3.23 -1.13
C LEU A 107 -3.67 3.01 -2.08
N LEU A 108 -3.88 2.34 -3.22
CA LEU A 108 -2.82 2.14 -4.21
C LEU A 108 -2.27 3.46 -4.74
N ALA A 109 -3.14 4.40 -5.11
CA ALA A 109 -2.72 5.71 -5.62
C ALA A 109 -1.89 6.48 -4.59
N LEU A 110 -2.31 6.45 -3.32
CA LEU A 110 -1.58 7.08 -2.22
C LEU A 110 -0.21 6.40 -2.01
N MET A 111 -0.16 5.07 -1.99
CA MET A 111 1.09 4.33 -1.85
C MET A 111 2.07 4.64 -2.98
N MET A 112 1.61 4.70 -4.24
CA MET A 112 2.46 5.06 -5.37
C MET A 112 3.01 6.48 -5.23
N LEU A 113 2.18 7.44 -4.81
CA LEU A 113 2.63 8.82 -4.60
C LEU A 113 3.73 8.89 -3.54
N VAL A 114 3.53 8.20 -2.40
CA VAL A 114 4.53 8.13 -1.33
C VAL A 114 5.83 7.50 -1.82
N VAL A 115 5.75 6.36 -2.52
CA VAL A 115 6.92 5.68 -3.08
C VAL A 115 7.73 6.61 -3.98
N LEU A 116 7.08 7.40 -4.84
CA LEU A 116 7.77 8.36 -5.70
C LEU A 116 8.48 9.47 -4.90
N VAL A 117 7.80 10.03 -3.89
CA VAL A 117 8.37 11.06 -3.02
C VAL A 117 9.55 10.51 -2.22
N ASP A 118 9.42 9.32 -1.65
CA ASP A 118 10.46 8.66 -0.86
C ASP A 118 11.69 8.31 -1.70
N LEU A 119 11.49 7.79 -2.92
CA LEU A 119 12.59 7.51 -3.84
C LEU A 119 13.32 8.77 -4.27
N LEU A 120 12.58 9.86 -4.55
CA LEU A 120 13.19 11.14 -4.90
C LEU A 120 13.97 11.73 -3.72
N SER A 121 13.41 11.65 -2.51
CA SER A 121 14.05 12.10 -1.27
C SER A 121 15.31 11.27 -0.94
N PHE A 122 15.24 9.96 -1.16
CA PHE A 122 16.38 9.06 -0.99
C PHE A 122 17.48 9.33 -2.03
N ALA A 123 17.12 9.52 -3.30
CA ALA A 123 18.07 9.82 -4.38
C ALA A 123 18.79 11.17 -4.17
N THR A 124 18.07 12.16 -3.66
CA THR A 124 18.62 13.48 -3.32
C THR A 124 19.37 13.50 -1.98
N ARG A 125 19.39 12.36 -1.25
CA ARG A 125 19.93 12.24 0.11
C ARG A 125 19.31 13.22 1.12
N ALA A 126 18.13 13.76 0.78
CA ALA A 126 17.35 14.62 1.68
C ALA A 126 16.69 13.79 2.79
N GLY A 127 16.37 12.54 2.49
CA GLY A 127 15.81 11.57 3.41
C GLY A 127 16.80 10.47 3.77
N GLY A 128 16.81 10.09 5.05
CA GLY A 128 17.64 8.98 5.53
C GLY A 128 17.27 7.64 4.87
N PHE A 129 18.10 6.63 5.09
CA PHE A 129 17.93 5.27 4.54
C PHE A 129 16.55 4.65 4.80
N ALA A 130 15.89 5.05 5.89
CA ALA A 130 14.54 4.63 6.24
C ALA A 130 13.51 4.90 5.11
N LEU A 131 13.62 5.99 4.35
CA LEU A 131 12.69 6.29 3.25
C LEU A 131 12.82 5.28 2.11
N GLY A 132 14.03 4.81 1.82
CA GLY A 132 14.25 3.75 0.84
C GLY A 132 13.58 2.43 1.28
N ILE A 133 13.66 2.10 2.57
CA ILE A 133 12.98 0.92 3.13
C ILE A 133 11.46 1.06 3.02
N ILE A 134 10.91 2.22 3.38
CA ILE A 134 9.46 2.50 3.28
C ILE A 134 9.00 2.32 1.84
N ALA A 135 9.70 2.90 0.87
CA ALA A 135 9.36 2.78 -0.55
C ALA A 135 9.30 1.31 -1.00
N VAL A 136 10.27 0.48 -0.59
CA VAL A 136 10.29 -0.95 -0.91
C VAL A 136 9.13 -1.69 -0.24
N LEU A 137 8.86 -1.44 1.03
CA LEU A 137 7.75 -2.06 1.77
C LEU A 137 6.41 -1.74 1.12
N LEU A 138 6.15 -0.47 0.81
CA LEU A 138 4.92 -0.04 0.15
C LEU A 138 4.78 -0.65 -1.25
N ALA A 139 5.86 -0.72 -2.02
CA ALA A 139 5.83 -1.36 -3.34
C ALA A 139 5.48 -2.86 -3.24
N LEU A 140 6.09 -3.58 -2.28
CA LEU A 140 5.80 -5.00 -2.03
C LEU A 140 4.36 -5.21 -1.58
N GLU A 141 3.87 -4.40 -0.65
CA GLU A 141 2.50 -4.45 -0.16
C GLU A 141 1.49 -4.15 -1.26
N ALA A 142 1.78 -3.19 -2.14
CA ALA A 142 0.95 -2.90 -3.31
C ALA A 142 0.89 -4.12 -4.25
N LEU A 143 2.01 -4.79 -4.53
CA LEU A 143 2.00 -6.02 -5.35
C LEU A 143 1.18 -7.14 -4.70
N LEU A 144 1.35 -7.35 -3.39
CA LEU A 144 0.61 -8.38 -2.66
C LEU A 144 -0.89 -8.08 -2.59
N LEU A 145 -1.25 -6.81 -2.38
CA LEU A 145 -2.63 -6.33 -2.36
C LEU A 145 -3.37 -6.61 -3.67
N PHE A 146 -2.65 -6.74 -4.79
CA PHE A 146 -3.20 -7.02 -6.13
C PHE A 146 -3.09 -8.48 -6.60
N ARG A 147 -2.69 -9.40 -5.72
CA ARG A 147 -2.76 -10.85 -5.99
C ARG A 147 -4.21 -11.31 -6.29
N PRO A 148 -4.40 -12.30 -7.19
CA PRO A 148 -5.72 -12.82 -7.55
C PRO A 148 -6.58 -13.22 -6.35
N SER A 149 -6.00 -13.92 -5.36
CA SER A 149 -6.71 -14.38 -4.17
C SER A 149 -7.34 -13.26 -3.32
N ILE A 150 -6.74 -12.06 -3.34
CA ILE A 150 -7.29 -10.87 -2.67
C ILE A 150 -8.32 -10.18 -3.56
N SER A 151 -8.02 -10.04 -4.85
CA SER A 151 -8.93 -9.44 -5.82
C SER A 151 -10.28 -10.16 -5.84
N ASP A 152 -10.29 -11.49 -5.88
CA ASP A 152 -11.51 -12.28 -5.92
C ASP A 152 -12.34 -12.10 -4.64
N HIS A 153 -11.69 -12.01 -3.48
CA HIS A 153 -12.38 -11.78 -2.21
C HIS A 153 -13.04 -10.39 -2.14
N ILE A 154 -12.33 -9.34 -2.58
CA ILE A 154 -12.85 -7.97 -2.59
C ILE A 154 -13.98 -7.83 -3.61
N ASP A 155 -13.88 -8.50 -4.76
CA ASP A 155 -14.90 -8.50 -5.79
C ASP A 155 -16.19 -9.17 -5.30
N ARG A 156 -16.09 -10.31 -4.60
CA ARG A 156 -17.24 -10.95 -3.94
C ARG A 156 -17.91 -10.04 -2.91
N ASN A 157 -17.12 -9.40 -2.03
CA ASN A 157 -17.65 -8.47 -1.02
C ASN A 157 -18.35 -7.25 -1.65
N HIS A 158 -17.81 -6.75 -2.77
CA HIS A 158 -18.42 -5.65 -3.52
C HIS A 158 -19.76 -6.05 -4.13
N MET A 159 -19.85 -7.22 -4.78
CA MET A 159 -21.10 -7.71 -5.39
C MET A 159 -22.19 -7.97 -4.34
N ALA A 160 -21.83 -8.58 -3.21
CA ALA A 160 -22.77 -8.82 -2.11
C ALA A 160 -23.39 -7.50 -1.57
N ARG A 161 -22.58 -6.43 -1.45
CA ARG A 161 -23.07 -5.11 -1.05
C ARG A 161 -24.02 -4.49 -2.07
N VAL A 162 -23.69 -4.55 -3.36
CA VAL A 162 -24.54 -4.01 -4.44
C VAL A 162 -25.88 -4.73 -4.50
N MET A 163 -25.89 -6.05 -4.30
CA MET A 163 -27.13 -6.85 -4.28
C MET A 163 -28.03 -6.52 -3.09
N ASN A 164 -27.46 -6.27 -1.90
CA ASN A 164 -28.24 -5.90 -0.71
C ASN A 164 -28.82 -4.48 -0.78
N GLN A 165 -28.22 -3.56 -1.53
CA GLN A 165 -28.75 -2.20 -1.70
C GLN A 165 -29.91 -2.10 -2.71
N ARG A 166 -30.19 -3.16 -3.47
CA ARG A 166 -31.27 -3.22 -4.47
C ARG A 166 -32.55 -3.90 -3.95
N LYS A 167 -32.55 -4.37 -2.70
CA LYS A 167 -33.74 -4.87 -2.01
C LYS A 167 -34.31 -3.78 -1.14
#